data_AF-A0A959Z2E2-F1
#
_entry.id   AF-A0A959Z2E2-F1
#
_cell.length_a   1.000
_cell.length_b   1.000
_cell.length_c   1.000
_cell.angle_alpha   90.00
_cell.angle_beta   90.00
_cell.angle_gamma   90.00
#
_symmetry.space_group_name_H-M   'P 1'
#
loop_
_entity.id
_entity.type
_entity.pdbx_description
1 polymer ?
#
loop_
_entity_poly.entity_id
_entity_poly.type
_entity_poly.pdbx_seq_one_letter_code
_entity_poly.pdbx_strand_id
1 'polypeptide(L)'
;EQLGWVIDHNGPSALRAHRTMFFVSRRHGEMVTLLKGDNGLLMNSICDPDLWSAVTAYGWNRRNVNTFISNLNEVRRGVPLRSRLK
;
A
#
# COMPACT_ATOMS: atom_id res chain seq x y z
N GLU A 1 1.56 13.35 -6.07
CA GLU A 1 0.30 13.14 -5.33
C GLU A 1 0.53 12.17 -4.18
N GLN A 2 0.08 12.51 -2.97
CA GLN A 2 -0.05 11.57 -1.86
C GLN A 2 -1.28 10.70 -2.13
N LEU A 3 -1.11 9.38 -2.15
CA LEU A 3 -2.17 8.44 -2.52
C LEU A 3 -3.18 8.16 -1.39
N GLY A 4 -3.17 8.95 -0.31
CA GLY A 4 -4.15 8.86 0.78
C GLY A 4 -4.03 7.60 1.66
N TRP A 5 -2.84 7.02 1.80
CA TRP A 5 -2.62 5.86 2.67
C TRP A 5 -2.62 6.26 4.14
N VAL A 6 -3.38 5.52 4.95
CA VAL A 6 -3.50 5.64 6.40
C VAL A 6 -2.98 4.35 7.03
N ILE A 7 -2.11 4.47 8.04
CA ILE A 7 -1.58 3.31 8.78
C ILE A 7 -2.59 2.92 9.85
N ASP A 8 -3.13 1.71 9.75
CA ASP A 8 -4.02 1.13 10.76
C ASP A 8 -3.25 0.52 11.92
N HIS A 9 -2.15 -0.15 11.58
CA HIS A 9 -1.34 -0.90 12.53
C HIS A 9 0.10 -0.91 12.08
N ASN A 10 1.03 -0.64 13.01
CA ASN A 10 2.46 -0.81 12.79
C ASN A 10 3.08 -1.44 14.03
N GLY A 11 3.24 -2.76 13.98
CA GLY A 11 3.87 -3.56 15.03
C GLY A 11 5.16 -4.24 14.56
N PRO A 12 5.83 -4.97 15.46
CA PRO A 12 7.07 -5.67 15.17
C PRO A 12 6.93 -6.74 14.09
N SER A 13 5.80 -7.46 14.07
CA SER A 13 5.52 -8.58 13.15
C SER A 13 4.71 -8.18 11.92
N ALA A 14 3.99 -7.06 11.95
CA ALA A 14 3.10 -6.67 10.87
C ALA A 14 2.89 -5.16 10.75
N LEU A 15 2.72 -4.68 9.52
CA LEU A 15 2.21 -3.36 9.20
C LEU A 15 0.97 -3.51 8.32
N ARG A 16 -0.08 -2.74 8.59
CA ARG A 16 -1.28 -2.66 7.77
C ARG A 16 -1.62 -1.20 7.50
N ALA A 17 -1.93 -0.90 6.25
CA ALA A 17 -2.41 0.40 5.83
C ALA A 17 -3.55 0.24 4.83
N HIS A 18 -4.52 1.14 4.88
CA HIS A 18 -5.56 1.25 3.87
C HIS A 18 -5.51 2.63 3.20
N ARG A 19 -6.18 2.74 2.06
CA ARG A 19 -6.53 4.03 1.48
C ARG A 19 -7.94 3.96 0.95
N THR A 20 -8.66 5.07 1.08
CA THR A 20 -9.98 5.23 0.46
C THR A 20 -9.87 6.21 -0.70
N MET A 21 -10.32 5.79 -1.87
CA MET A 21 -10.50 6.62 -3.05
C MET A 21 -11.98 6.89 -3.26
N PHE A 22 -12.34 8.17 -3.34
CA PHE A 22 -13.67 8.59 -3.76
C PHE A 22 -13.67 8.78 -5.27
N PHE A 23 -14.44 7.96 -6.00
CA PHE A 23 -14.65 8.17 -7.43
C PHE A 23 -16.14 8.33 -7.69
N VAL A 24 -16.55 9.53 -8.15
CA VAL A 24 -17.87 9.83 -8.72
C VAL A 24 -19.02 9.14 -7.96
N SER A 25 -19.09 9.39 -6.64
CA SER A 25 -20.13 8.88 -5.72
C SER A 25 -19.98 7.44 -5.17
N ARG A 26 -18.85 6.76 -5.39
CA ARG A 26 -18.55 5.43 -4.79
C ARG A 26 -17.27 5.44 -3.96
N ARG A 27 -17.29 4.73 -2.82
CA ARG A 27 -16.11 4.46 -2.00
C ARG A 27 -15.43 3.20 -2.52
N HIS A 28 -14.19 3.35 -2.96
CA HIS A 28 -13.27 2.26 -3.29
C HIS A 28 -12.06 2.37 -2.39
N GLY A 29 -11.37 1.27 -2.14
CA GLY A 29 -10.14 1.33 -1.36
C GLY A 29 -9.20 0.19 -1.65
N GLU A 30 -7.98 0.33 -1.16
CA GLU A 30 -6.99 -0.72 -1.18
C GLU A 30 -6.48 -0.90 0.25
N MET A 31 -6.18 -2.14 0.60
CA MET A 31 -5.51 -2.50 1.84
C MET A 31 -4.20 -3.20 1.51
N VAL A 32 -3.11 -2.75 2.13
CA VAL A 32 -1.80 -3.37 2.07
C VAL A 32 -1.42 -3.89 3.45
N THR A 33 -0.96 -5.13 3.48
CA THR A 33 -0.41 -5.76 4.68
C THR A 33 1.01 -6.22 4.39
N LEU A 34 1.94 -5.86 5.27
CA LEU A 34 3.31 -6.34 5.29
C LEU A 34 3.50 -7.20 6.53
N LEU A 35 3.85 -8.48 6.37
CA LEU A 35 4.32 -9.31 7.46
C LEU A 35 5.85 -9.27 7.50
N LYS A 36 6.39 -9.01 8.68
CA LYS A 36 7.81 -8.87 8.95
C LYS A 36 8.29 -10.19 9.55
N GLY A 37 9.01 -10.98 8.76
CA GLY A 37 9.63 -12.22 9.20
C GLY A 37 11.15 -12.09 9.23
N ASP A 38 11.82 -13.05 9.87
CA ASP A 38 13.27 -13.02 10.07
C ASP A 38 14.06 -13.03 8.75
N ASN A 39 13.52 -13.71 7.73
CA ASN A 39 14.15 -13.89 6.43
C ASN A 39 13.56 -13.00 5.32
N GLY A 40 12.66 -12.07 5.64
CA GLY A 40 12.10 -11.17 4.64
C GLY A 40 10.74 -10.59 4.98
N LEU A 41 10.12 -9.99 3.95
CA LEU A 41 8.82 -9.33 4.03
C LEU A 41 7.83 -10.05 3.12
N LEU A 42 6.67 -10.41 3.66
CA LEU A 42 5.53 -10.86 2.85
C LEU A 42 4.58 -9.70 2.65
N MET A 43 4.27 -9.38 1.40
CA MET A 43 3.35 -8.30 1.05
C MET A 43 2.06 -8.86 0.47
N ASN A 44 0.94 -8.39 1.00
CA ASN A 44 -0.38 -8.57 0.43
C ASN A 44 -0.97 -7.21 0.04
N SER A 45 -1.67 -7.14 -1.09
CA SER A 45 -2.43 -5.97 -1.51
C SER A 45 -3.78 -6.44 -2.06
N ILE A 46 -4.84 -6.04 -1.41
CA ILE A 46 -6.21 -6.39 -1.77
C ILE A 46 -7.05 -5.12 -1.92
N CYS A 47 -8.17 -5.23 -2.64
CA CYS A 47 -9.21 -4.22 -2.50
C CYS A 47 -9.66 -4.19 -1.04
N ASP A 48 -9.90 -2.99 -0.52
CA ASP A 48 -10.41 -2.80 0.83
C ASP A 48 -11.69 -3.62 0.97
N PRO A 49 -11.71 -4.65 1.86
CA PRO A 49 -12.84 -5.57 1.99
C PRO A 49 -14.11 -4.88 2.48
N ASP A 50 -13.97 -3.71 3.13
CA ASP A 50 -15.10 -2.93 3.64
C ASP A 50 -15.71 -2.01 2.56
N LEU A 51 -15.13 -1.98 1.36
CA LEU A 51 -15.54 -1.12 0.25
C LEU A 51 -15.89 -1.92 -1.01
N TRP A 52 -16.81 -1.40 -1.84
CA TRP A 52 -17.33 -2.14 -2.99
C TRP A 52 -16.24 -2.38 -4.04
N SER A 53 -15.97 -3.65 -4.36
CA SER A 53 -15.07 -4.06 -5.43
C SER A 53 -15.65 -3.66 -6.79
N ALA A 54 -15.11 -2.60 -7.38
CA ALA A 54 -15.41 -2.27 -8.77
C ALA A 54 -14.31 -2.81 -9.68
N VAL A 55 -14.70 -3.09 -10.91
CA VAL A 55 -13.85 -3.39 -12.08
C VAL A 55 -12.70 -2.35 -12.24
N THR A 56 -12.83 -1.17 -11.64
CA THR A 56 -11.81 -0.11 -11.55
C THR A 56 -10.61 -0.41 -10.64
N ALA A 57 -10.67 -1.47 -9.82
CA ALA A 57 -9.55 -1.94 -9.00
C ALA A 57 -8.55 -2.84 -9.77
N TYR A 58 -8.88 -3.20 -11.01
CA TYR A 58 -8.03 -4.07 -11.83
C TYR A 58 -6.64 -3.44 -12.05
N GLY A 59 -5.59 -4.15 -11.63
CA GLY A 59 -4.19 -3.73 -11.78
C GLY A 59 -3.63 -2.87 -10.64
N TRP A 60 -4.44 -2.41 -9.69
CA TRP A 60 -3.94 -1.64 -8.53
C TRP A 60 -3.05 -2.46 -7.61
N ASN A 61 -3.37 -3.75 -7.40
CA ASN A 61 -2.49 -4.68 -6.68
C ASN A 61 -1.08 -4.70 -7.33
N ARG A 62 -1.00 -4.91 -8.66
CA ARG A 62 0.28 -4.90 -9.38
C ARG A 62 1.02 -3.57 -9.24
N ARG A 63 0.30 -2.45 -9.29
CA ARG A 63 0.88 -1.11 -9.08
C ARG A 63 1.42 -0.92 -7.67
N ASN A 64 0.71 -1.39 -6.65
CA ASN A 64 1.14 -1.30 -5.24
C ASN A 64 2.40 -2.13 -5.01
N VAL A 65 2.43 -3.38 -5.47
CA VAL A 65 3.60 -4.27 -5.37
C VAL A 65 4.82 -3.67 -6.09
N ASN A 66 4.64 -3.20 -7.33
CA ASN A 66 5.75 -2.58 -8.09
C ASN A 66 6.28 -1.31 -7.40
N THR A 67 5.38 -0.49 -6.85
CA THR A 67 5.77 0.73 -6.12
C THR A 67 6.57 0.38 -4.86
N PHE A 68 6.12 -0.64 -4.12
CA PHE A 68 6.84 -1.13 -2.94
C PHE A 68 8.25 -1.62 -3.30
N ILE A 69 8.38 -2.47 -4.33
CA ILE A 69 9.67 -2.98 -4.79
C ILE A 69 10.59 -1.85 -5.27
N SER A 70 10.05 -0.87 -6.00
CA SER A 70 10.82 0.29 -6.45
C SER A 70 11.37 1.09 -5.26
N ASN A 71 10.51 1.43 -4.30
CA ASN A 71 10.91 2.16 -3.10
C ASN A 71 11.93 1.38 -2.26
N LEU A 72 11.74 0.06 -2.12
CA LEU A 72 12.68 -0.80 -1.39
C LEU A 72 14.06 -0.81 -2.07
N ASN A 73 14.09 -0.90 -3.40
CA ASN A 73 15.33 -0.85 -4.17
C ASN A 73 16.04 0.52 -4.06
N GLU A 74 15.29 1.62 -4.02
CA GLU A 74 15.83 2.96 -3.80
C GLU A 74 16.48 3.07 -2.41
N VAL A 75 15.76 2.66 -1.36
CA VAL A 75 16.28 2.66 0.02
C VAL A 75 17.53 1.78 0.13
N ARG A 76 17.53 0.60 -0.50
CA ARG A 76 18.70 -0.30 -0.51
C ARG A 76 19.92 0.32 -1.20
N ARG A 77 19.72 1.23 -2.16
CA ARG A 77 20.80 1.97 -2.83
C ARG A 77 21.22 3.23 -2.07
N GLY A 78 20.70 3.46 -0.87
CA GLY A 78 20.99 4.65 -0.07
C GLY A 78 20.28 5.91 -0.56
N VAL A 79 19.32 5.80 -1.48
CA VAL A 79 18.47 6.92 -1.87
C VAL A 79 17.43 7.09 -0.75
N PRO A 80 17.42 8.23 -0.02
CA PRO A 80 16.41 8.46 1.00
C PRO A 80 15.03 8.42 0.32
N LEU A 81 14.05 7.80 1.00
CA LEU A 81 12.66 7.87 0.58
C LEU A 81 12.34 9.33 0.28
N ARG A 82 11.96 9.63 -0.96
CA ARG A 82 11.51 10.99 -1.31
C ARG A 82 10.39 11.31 -0.34
N SER A 83 10.68 12.13 0.66
CA SER A 83 9.70 12.70 1.56
C SER A 83 8.81 13.59 0.70
N ARG A 84 7.80 13.00 0.07
CA ARG A 84 6.60 13.72 -0.36
C ARG A 84 5.74 14.07 0.88
N LEU A 85 6.41 14.36 2.00
CA LEU A 85 5.87 14.90 3.24
C LEU A 85 5.89 16.42 3.07
N LYS A 86 4.83 16.93 2.46
CA LYS A 86 4.31 18.27 2.70
C LYS A 86 2.82 18.12 2.95
#